data_AF-A0A2H0DVM9-F1
#
_entry.id   AF-A0A2H0DVM9-F1
#
_cell.length_a   1.000
_cell.length_b   1.000
_cell.length_c   1.000
_cell.angle_alpha   90.00
_cell.angle_beta   90.00
_cell.angle_gamma   90.00
#
_symmetry.space_group_name_H-M   'P 1'
#
loop_
_entity.id
_entity.type
_entity.pdbx_description
1 polymer ?
#
loop_
_entity_poly.entity_id
_entity_poly.type
_entity_poly.pdbx_seq_one_letter_code
_entity_poly.pdbx_strand_id
1 'polypeptide(L)'
;MKLRHVRPVRLVIKLFSLTQNHLWLFFFSLILALFSILGVVGYRFLVRHNVNPQELLSFFGSPLESLNSTNGITNFLILGIRGEGGDSPNLSDTIMVVSYDHTQKTPSIISIPRDLWVPSLKAKINTAYHYGEEASPGAGIKLAQAAILEDLGLPINYTAVINFTLFEQAIDLVGGVDVNVIPGFTDT
;
A
#
# COMPACT_ATOMS: atom_id res chain seq x y z
N MET A 1 -46.35 -36.36 -56.81
CA MET A 1 -45.16 -35.60 -56.39
C MET A 1 -45.52 -34.82 -55.13
N LYS A 2 -45.08 -35.26 -53.94
CA LYS A 2 -45.58 -34.77 -52.64
C LYS A 2 -44.66 -33.64 -52.14
N LEU A 3 -45.09 -32.40 -52.23
CA LEU A 3 -44.34 -31.23 -51.75
C LEU A 3 -44.33 -31.23 -50.22
N ARG A 4 -43.14 -31.36 -49.62
CA ARG A 4 -42.94 -31.26 -48.17
C ARG A 4 -43.16 -29.82 -47.73
N HIS A 5 -44.28 -29.56 -47.07
CA HIS A 5 -44.59 -28.26 -46.49
C HIS A 5 -43.71 -28.03 -45.24
N VAL A 6 -42.63 -27.26 -45.40
CA VAL A 6 -41.75 -26.88 -44.28
C VAL A 6 -42.42 -25.73 -43.53
N ARG A 7 -42.71 -25.91 -42.23
CA ARG A 7 -43.34 -24.87 -41.41
C ARG A 7 -42.35 -23.73 -41.15
N PRO A 8 -42.68 -22.46 -41.50
CA PRO A 8 -41.75 -21.32 -41.48
C PRO A 8 -41.18 -21.04 -40.08
N VAL A 9 -41.93 -21.35 -39.02
CA VAL A 9 -41.53 -21.18 -37.61
C VAL A 9 -40.25 -21.97 -37.26
N ARG A 10 -40.04 -23.16 -37.85
CA ARG A 10 -38.83 -23.95 -37.59
C ARG A 10 -37.56 -23.36 -38.20
N LEU A 11 -37.70 -22.56 -39.27
CA LEU A 11 -36.58 -21.91 -39.93
C LEU A 11 -36.09 -20.70 -39.11
N VAL A 12 -37.02 -19.91 -38.58
CA VAL A 12 -36.73 -18.73 -37.74
C VAL A 12 -36.04 -19.12 -36.43
N ILE A 13 -36.50 -20.18 -35.76
CA ILE A 13 -35.89 -20.67 -34.51
C ILE A 13 -34.46 -21.17 -34.75
N LYS A 14 -34.23 -21.90 -35.86
CA LYS A 14 -32.88 -22.35 -36.22
C LYS A 14 -31.95 -21.17 -36.51
N LEU A 15 -32.43 -20.16 -37.22
CA LEU A 15 -31.65 -18.95 -37.53
C LEU A 15 -31.26 -18.19 -36.25
N PHE A 16 -32.21 -18.05 -35.31
CA PHE A 16 -32.00 -17.38 -34.02
C PHE A 16 -31.00 -18.12 -33.11
N SER A 17 -31.06 -19.46 -33.07
CA SER A 17 -30.09 -20.28 -32.33
C SER A 17 -28.69 -20.29 -32.96
N LEU A 18 -28.59 -20.11 -34.29
CA LEU A 18 -27.32 -19.98 -35.01
C LEU A 18 -26.63 -18.66 -34.64
N THR A 19 -27.36 -17.55 -34.65
CA THR A 19 -26.82 -16.24 -34.28
C THR A 19 -26.36 -16.16 -32.82
N GLN A 20 -27.03 -16.86 -31.90
CA GLN A 20 -26.69 -16.88 -30.48
C GLN A 20 -25.43 -17.70 -30.17
N ASN A 21 -25.19 -18.80 -30.90
CA ASN A 21 -24.01 -19.66 -30.70
C ASN A 21 -22.71 -19.05 -31.24
N HIS A 22 -22.78 -18.15 -32.22
CA HIS A 22 -21.60 -17.47 -32.78
C HIS A 22 -21.25 -16.16 -32.06
N LEU A 23 -22.17 -15.63 -31.24
CA LEU A 23 -21.96 -14.40 -30.47
C LEU A 23 -20.84 -14.54 -29.43
N TRP A 24 -20.76 -15.69 -28.76
CA TRP A 24 -19.69 -15.97 -27.79
C TRP A 24 -18.31 -16.07 -28.45
N LEU A 25 -18.21 -16.63 -29.65
CA LEU A 25 -16.95 -16.68 -30.41
C LEU A 25 -16.47 -15.28 -30.82
N PHE A 26 -17.40 -14.38 -31.14
CA PHE A 26 -17.09 -12.97 -31.42
C PHE A 26 -16.54 -12.25 -30.18
N PHE A 27 -17.21 -12.38 -29.03
CA PHE A 27 -16.71 -11.79 -27.77
C PHE A 27 -15.38 -12.41 -27.32
N PHE A 28 -15.21 -13.73 -27.49
CA PHE A 28 -13.95 -14.41 -27.20
C PHE A 28 -12.81 -13.90 -28.10
N SER A 29 -13.07 -13.71 -29.40
CA SER A 29 -12.10 -13.09 -30.33
C SER A 29 -11.77 -11.65 -29.96
N LEU A 30 -12.74 -10.87 -29.47
CA LEU A 30 -12.52 -9.49 -29.04
C LEU A 30 -11.62 -9.42 -27.80
N ILE A 31 -11.87 -10.30 -26.83
CA ILE A 31 -11.05 -10.43 -25.63
C ILE A 31 -9.62 -10.85 -26.01
N LEU A 32 -9.47 -11.83 -26.89
CA LEU A 32 -8.16 -12.28 -27.36
C LEU A 32 -7.39 -11.13 -28.04
N ALA A 33 -8.07 -10.36 -28.91
CA ALA A 33 -7.48 -9.20 -29.58
C ALA A 33 -7.07 -8.12 -28.58
N LEU A 34 -7.89 -7.85 -27.56
CA LEU A 34 -7.57 -6.91 -26.49
C LEU A 34 -6.33 -7.36 -25.70
N PHE A 35 -6.25 -8.64 -25.31
CA PHE A 35 -5.10 -9.20 -24.61
C PHE A 35 -3.84 -9.14 -25.48
N SER A 36 -3.94 -9.40 -26.78
CA SER A 36 -2.80 -9.25 -27.71
C SER A 36 -2.34 -7.80 -27.81
N ILE A 37 -3.26 -6.83 -27.90
CA ILE A 37 -2.91 -5.40 -27.94
C ILE A 37 -2.23 -4.98 -26.64
N LEU A 38 -2.80 -5.34 -25.49
CA LEU A 38 -2.23 -5.06 -24.17
C LEU A 38 -0.85 -5.70 -24.01
N GLY A 39 -0.68 -6.94 -24.46
CA GLY A 39 0.61 -7.64 -24.43
C GLY A 39 1.68 -6.94 -25.28
N VAL A 40 1.33 -6.47 -26.48
CA VAL A 40 2.26 -5.73 -27.35
C VAL A 40 2.62 -4.37 -26.75
N VAL A 41 1.63 -3.62 -26.23
CA VAL A 41 1.87 -2.33 -25.58
C VAL A 41 2.74 -2.51 -24.33
N GLY A 42 2.44 -3.49 -23.49
CA GLY A 42 3.22 -3.83 -22.31
C GLY A 42 4.65 -4.25 -22.66
N TYR A 43 4.83 -5.11 -23.67
CA TYR A 43 6.17 -5.51 -24.13
C TYR A 43 6.99 -4.31 -24.64
N ARG A 44 6.39 -3.41 -25.43
CA ARG A 44 7.07 -2.20 -25.90
C ARG A 44 7.40 -1.24 -24.75
N PHE A 45 6.55 -1.15 -23.73
CA PHE A 45 6.81 -0.37 -22.53
C PHE A 45 8.01 -0.92 -21.74
N LEU A 46 8.07 -2.25 -21.54
CA LEU A 46 9.16 -2.91 -20.83
C LEU A 46 10.51 -2.74 -21.55
N VAL A 47 10.55 -2.96 -22.87
CA VAL A 47 11.77 -2.78 -23.69
C VAL A 47 12.23 -1.32 -23.70
N ARG A 48 11.29 -0.35 -23.72
CA ARG A 48 11.63 1.09 -23.69
C ARG A 48 12.27 1.52 -22.36
N HIS A 49 11.92 0.88 -21.25
CA HIS A 49 12.39 1.23 -19.91
C HIS A 49 13.50 0.29 -19.40
N ASN A 50 14.08 -0.58 -20.25
CA ASN A 50 15.09 -1.57 -19.87
C ASN A 50 14.70 -2.46 -18.67
N VAL A 51 13.40 -2.72 -18.48
CA VAL A 51 12.91 -3.51 -17.35
C VAL A 51 13.24 -4.98 -17.58
N ASN A 52 13.97 -5.60 -16.66
CA ASN A 52 14.34 -7.00 -16.78
C ASN A 52 13.10 -7.88 -16.45
N PRO A 53 12.77 -8.89 -17.28
CA PRO A 53 11.72 -9.87 -16.97
C PRO A 53 11.82 -10.50 -15.58
N GLN A 54 13.03 -10.65 -15.02
CA GLN A 54 13.22 -11.15 -13.66
C GLN A 54 12.78 -10.15 -12.58
N GLU A 55 12.94 -8.84 -12.79
CA GLU A 55 12.48 -7.80 -11.86
C GLU A 55 10.94 -7.71 -11.85
N LEU A 56 10.33 -7.85 -13.02
CA LEU A 56 8.88 -7.96 -13.16
C LEU A 56 8.35 -9.23 -12.47
N LEU A 57 9.06 -10.36 -12.60
CA LEU A 57 8.68 -11.59 -11.91
C LEU A 57 8.86 -11.49 -10.40
N SER A 58 9.88 -10.80 -9.88
CA SER A 58 10.03 -10.57 -8.43
C SER A 58 8.96 -9.65 -7.85
N PHE A 59 8.41 -8.75 -8.67
CA PHE A 59 7.27 -7.91 -8.28
C PHE A 59 5.96 -8.71 -8.11
N PHE A 60 5.80 -9.81 -8.85
CA PHE A 60 4.65 -10.72 -8.74
C PHE A 60 4.96 -12.04 -8.00
N GLY A 61 6.24 -12.29 -7.68
CA GLY A 61 6.80 -13.60 -7.39
C GLY A 61 7.62 -13.56 -6.12
N SER A 62 6.92 -13.45 -5.01
CA SER A 62 7.29 -14.02 -3.71
C SER A 62 5.95 -14.29 -3.00
N PRO A 63 5.65 -15.50 -2.50
CA PRO A 63 4.65 -15.61 -1.44
C PRO A 63 5.09 -14.62 -0.36
N LEU A 64 4.20 -13.72 0.07
CA LEU A 64 4.47 -12.79 1.16
C LEU A 64 5.21 -13.55 2.26
N GLU A 65 6.52 -13.29 2.43
CA GLU A 65 7.23 -13.76 3.62
C GLU A 65 6.35 -13.36 4.80
N SER A 66 6.05 -14.33 5.66
CA SER A 66 5.24 -14.04 6.84
C SER A 66 5.89 -12.86 7.56
N LEU A 67 5.15 -11.77 7.74
CA LEU A 67 5.68 -10.56 8.39
C LEU A 67 6.42 -10.95 9.68
N ASN A 68 7.59 -10.37 9.88
CA ASN A 68 8.30 -10.53 11.15
C ASN A 68 7.37 -10.14 12.28
N SER A 69 7.25 -11.02 13.27
CA SER A 69 6.36 -10.84 14.40
C SER A 69 7.07 -11.22 15.70
N THR A 70 6.68 -10.56 16.77
CA THR A 70 7.08 -10.90 18.13
C THR A 70 5.84 -11.39 18.86
N ASN A 71 5.86 -12.65 19.30
CA ASN A 71 4.72 -13.32 19.94
C ASN A 71 3.43 -13.29 19.10
N GLY A 72 3.54 -13.41 17.77
CA GLY A 72 2.39 -13.41 16.86
C GLY A 72 1.78 -12.02 16.63
N ILE A 73 2.45 -10.95 17.08
CA ILE A 73 2.08 -9.57 16.78
C ILE A 73 3.17 -8.93 15.94
N THR A 74 2.80 -8.25 14.85
CA THR A 74 3.73 -7.39 14.10
C THR A 74 3.47 -5.93 14.45
N ASN A 75 4.49 -5.24 14.93
CA ASN A 75 4.44 -3.82 15.27
C ASN A 75 5.15 -2.98 14.21
N PHE A 76 4.45 -1.98 13.69
CA PHE A 76 4.92 -0.95 12.77
C PHE A 76 5.02 0.38 13.52
N LEU A 77 6.20 0.97 13.58
CA LEU A 77 6.41 2.32 14.07
C LEU A 77 6.31 3.30 12.90
N ILE A 78 5.46 4.32 13.03
CA ILE A 78 5.31 5.40 12.07
C ILE A 78 5.80 6.68 12.75
N LEU A 79 6.81 7.31 12.14
CA LEU A 79 7.39 8.57 12.57
C LEU A 79 7.08 9.64 11.55
N GLY A 80 6.28 10.64 11.93
CA GLY A 80 6.05 11.84 11.13
C GLY A 80 7.06 12.91 11.50
N ILE A 81 7.95 13.26 10.57
CA ILE A 81 8.97 14.31 10.71
C ILE A 81 8.64 15.51 9.84
N ARG A 82 9.24 16.67 10.15
CA ARG A 82 9.02 17.86 9.32
C ARG A 82 9.68 17.74 7.93
N GLY A 83 10.88 17.16 7.86
CA GLY A 83 11.67 17.10 6.63
C GLY A 83 12.50 18.36 6.35
N GLU A 84 13.24 18.38 5.24
CA GLU A 84 14.18 19.46 4.90
C GLU A 84 13.48 20.82 4.76
N GLY A 85 14.12 21.89 5.24
CA GLY A 85 13.65 23.28 5.11
C GLY A 85 13.09 23.95 6.37
N GLY A 86 13.13 23.31 7.54
CA GLY A 86 12.78 23.90 8.85
C GLY A 86 13.87 23.73 9.91
N ASP A 87 13.72 24.42 11.05
CA ASP A 87 14.53 24.18 12.25
C ASP A 87 14.28 22.74 12.75
N SER A 88 15.37 21.99 13.00
CA SER A 88 15.33 20.58 13.46
C SER A 88 14.48 19.63 12.57
N PRO A 89 14.89 19.37 11.32
CA PRO A 89 14.10 18.64 10.32
C PRO A 89 13.71 17.20 10.71
N ASN A 90 14.44 16.63 11.67
CA ASN A 90 14.34 15.22 12.07
C ASN A 90 13.61 15.03 13.42
N LEU A 91 13.01 16.06 14.01
CA LEU A 91 12.12 15.83 15.16
C LEU A 91 10.82 15.17 14.67
N SER A 92 10.40 14.11 15.37
CA SER A 92 9.17 13.40 15.03
C SER A 92 7.98 13.97 15.80
N ASP A 93 7.16 14.78 15.15
CA ASP A 93 5.94 15.35 15.75
C ASP A 93 4.81 14.34 15.86
N THR A 94 4.79 13.34 14.96
CA THR A 94 3.86 12.21 15.03
C THR A 94 4.63 10.94 15.33
N ILE A 95 4.19 10.22 16.35
CA ILE A 95 4.75 8.91 16.73
C ILE A 95 3.56 7.98 16.93
N MET A 96 3.48 6.93 16.11
CA MET A 96 2.36 6.00 16.14
C MET A 96 2.85 4.57 16.01
N VAL A 97 2.28 3.66 16.79
CA VAL A 97 2.51 2.23 16.66
C VAL A 97 1.24 1.59 16.14
N VAL A 98 1.36 0.88 15.02
CA VAL A 98 0.31 0.02 14.47
C VAL A 98 0.71 -1.42 14.76
N SER A 99 -0.13 -2.12 15.50
CA SER A 99 0.07 -3.53 15.86
C SER A 99 -0.93 -4.39 15.12
N TYR A 100 -0.47 -5.46 14.50
CA TYR A 100 -1.33 -6.45 13.86
C TYR A 100 -1.17 -7.80 14.56
N ASP A 101 -2.23 -8.27 15.20
CA ASP A 101 -2.29 -9.59 15.82
C ASP A 101 -2.63 -10.63 14.76
N HIS A 102 -1.70 -11.53 14.45
CA HIS A 102 -1.89 -12.60 13.45
C HIS A 102 -2.85 -13.70 13.93
N THR A 103 -3.03 -13.85 15.23
CA THR A 103 -3.94 -14.82 15.85
C THR A 103 -5.38 -14.33 15.75
N GLN A 104 -5.62 -13.08 16.20
CA GLN A 104 -6.95 -12.46 16.20
C GLN A 104 -7.32 -11.83 14.86
N LYS A 105 -6.34 -11.60 13.98
CA LYS A 105 -6.48 -10.90 12.69
C LYS A 105 -7.03 -9.48 12.84
N THR A 106 -6.63 -8.80 13.90
CA THR A 106 -7.11 -7.45 14.24
C THR A 106 -5.96 -6.46 14.28
N PRO A 107 -6.09 -5.29 13.61
CA PRO A 107 -5.17 -4.18 13.79
C PRO A 107 -5.55 -3.33 15.01
N SER A 108 -4.54 -2.80 15.69
CA SER A 108 -4.65 -1.83 16.77
C SER A 108 -3.69 -0.68 16.50
N ILE A 109 -4.11 0.54 16.82
CA ILE A 109 -3.30 1.75 16.61
C ILE A 109 -3.20 2.50 17.92
N ILE A 110 -1.98 2.87 18.30
CA ILE A 110 -1.70 3.68 19.48
C ILE A 110 -0.85 4.87 19.07
N SER A 111 -1.34 6.07 19.38
CA SER A 111 -0.55 7.30 19.24
C SER A 111 0.26 7.54 20.51
N ILE A 112 1.54 7.86 20.35
CA ILE A 112 2.46 8.11 21.44
C ILE A 112 2.69 9.62 21.52
N PRO A 113 2.47 10.25 22.70
CA PRO A 113 2.72 11.67 22.87
C PRO A 113 4.20 12.01 22.60
N ARG A 114 4.45 12.98 21.71
CA ARG A 114 5.82 13.39 21.32
C ARG A 114 6.70 13.85 22.50
N ASP A 115 6.06 14.33 23.56
CA ASP A 115 6.69 14.88 24.76
C ASP A 115 6.93 13.83 25.87
N LEU A 116 6.67 12.54 25.60
CA LEU A 116 7.00 11.45 26.53
C LEU A 116 8.50 11.48 26.87
N TRP A 117 8.86 11.38 28.14
CA TRP A 117 10.25 11.48 28.60
C TRP A 117 10.93 10.11 28.62
N VAL A 118 12.02 9.97 27.86
CA VAL A 118 12.81 8.74 27.77
C VAL A 118 14.08 8.87 28.64
N PRO A 119 14.22 8.07 29.72
CA PRO A 119 15.33 8.19 30.66
C PRO A 119 16.73 8.04 30.03
N SER A 120 16.93 7.06 29.14
CA SER A 120 18.23 6.84 28.50
C SER A 120 18.68 8.01 27.61
N LEU A 121 17.73 8.65 26.92
CA LEU A 121 17.97 9.82 26.07
C LEU A 121 18.12 11.11 26.87
N LYS A 122 17.64 11.13 28.12
CA LYS A 122 17.46 12.35 28.93
C LYS A 122 16.75 13.45 28.14
N ALA A 123 15.76 13.05 27.36
CA ALA A 123 15.04 13.92 26.44
C ALA A 123 13.64 13.38 26.16
N LYS A 124 12.85 14.19 25.45
CA LYS A 124 11.55 13.79 24.93
C LYS A 124 11.73 12.77 23.81
N ILE A 125 10.79 11.83 23.67
CA ILE A 125 10.86 10.74 22.71
C ILE A 125 10.94 11.24 21.25
N ASN A 126 10.40 12.42 20.97
CA ASN A 126 10.48 13.03 19.63
C ASN A 126 11.89 13.37 19.16
N THR A 127 12.87 13.41 20.08
CA THR A 127 14.27 13.63 19.73
C THR A 127 14.98 12.34 19.35
N ALA A 128 14.40 11.15 19.58
CA ALA A 128 15.08 9.88 19.38
C ALA A 128 15.54 9.67 17.93
N TYR A 129 14.68 9.96 16.96
CA TYR A 129 15.06 9.88 15.54
C TYR A 129 16.15 10.89 15.20
N HIS A 130 15.97 12.15 15.62
CA HIS A 130 16.94 13.22 15.40
C HIS A 130 18.33 12.92 15.98
N TYR A 131 18.42 12.55 17.25
CA TYR A 131 19.69 12.23 17.90
C TYR A 131 20.38 11.03 17.28
N GLY A 132 19.61 10.03 16.81
CA GLY A 132 20.20 8.89 16.12
C GLY A 132 20.80 9.30 14.77
N GLU A 133 20.09 10.12 13.99
CA GLU A 133 20.63 10.66 12.72
C GLU A 133 21.84 11.58 12.94
N GLU A 134 21.86 12.38 14.01
CA GLU A 134 23.02 13.21 14.37
C GLU A 134 24.23 12.36 14.77
N ALA A 135 24.02 11.26 15.49
CA ALA A 135 25.09 10.37 15.92
C ALA A 135 25.70 9.59 14.75
N SER A 136 24.87 9.10 13.83
CA SER A 136 25.31 8.41 12.62
C SER A 136 24.15 8.36 11.61
N PRO A 137 24.37 8.74 10.34
CA PRO A 137 23.34 8.63 9.30
C PRO A 137 22.70 7.23 9.26
N GLY A 138 21.37 7.18 9.33
CA GLY A 138 20.58 5.94 9.35
C GLY A 138 20.43 5.27 10.73
N ALA A 139 21.03 5.82 11.79
CA ALA A 139 20.85 5.30 13.15
C ALA A 139 19.59 5.84 13.86
N GLY A 140 18.91 6.84 13.30
CA GLY A 140 17.67 7.42 13.84
C GLY A 140 16.58 6.39 14.08
N ILE A 141 16.37 5.49 13.10
CA ILE A 141 15.36 4.43 13.21
C ILE A 141 15.64 3.53 14.42
N LYS A 142 16.89 3.10 14.58
CA LYS A 142 17.27 2.17 15.66
C LYS A 142 17.10 2.83 17.03
N LEU A 143 17.47 4.11 17.16
CA LEU A 143 17.34 4.83 18.42
C LEU A 143 15.87 5.06 18.78
N ALA A 144 15.02 5.40 17.81
CA ALA A 144 13.58 5.52 18.03
C ALA A 144 12.94 4.18 18.44
N GLN A 145 13.31 3.07 17.80
CA GLN A 145 12.84 1.73 18.19
C GLN A 145 13.28 1.36 19.62
N ALA A 146 14.52 1.69 19.99
CA ALA A 146 15.05 1.43 21.33
C ALA A 146 14.30 2.24 22.41
N ALA A 147 14.02 3.52 22.14
CA ALA A 147 13.26 4.38 23.05
C ALA A 147 11.84 3.87 23.30
N ILE A 148 11.16 3.42 22.23
CA ILE A 148 9.83 2.80 22.33
C ILE A 148 9.87 1.50 23.14
N LEU A 149 10.90 0.68 22.92
CA LEU A 149 11.09 -0.55 23.66
C LEU A 149 11.36 -0.30 25.15
N GLU A 150 12.15 0.72 25.48
CA GLU A 150 12.48 1.09 26.86
C GLU A 150 11.26 1.55 27.66
N ASP A 151 10.52 2.55 27.16
CA ASP A 151 9.44 3.17 27.92
C ASP A 151 8.12 2.38 27.86
N LEU A 152 7.86 1.69 26.74
CA LEU A 152 6.58 1.02 26.50
C LEU A 152 6.68 -0.51 26.45
N GLY A 153 7.89 -1.08 26.41
CA GLY A 153 8.07 -2.53 26.29
C GLY A 153 7.61 -3.09 24.94
N LEU A 154 7.43 -2.25 23.93
CA LEU A 154 6.89 -2.64 22.62
C LEU A 154 8.02 -2.94 21.62
N PRO A 155 8.24 -4.20 21.22
CA PRO A 155 9.24 -4.53 20.21
C PRO A 155 8.72 -4.12 18.82
N ILE A 156 9.48 -3.27 18.13
CA ILE A 156 9.14 -2.78 16.79
C ILE A 156 9.77 -3.67 15.72
N ASN A 157 8.98 -4.12 14.75
CA ASN A 157 9.45 -4.98 13.65
C ASN A 157 9.78 -4.16 12.40
N TYR A 158 8.99 -3.12 12.13
CA TYR A 158 9.12 -2.28 10.94
C TYR A 158 8.97 -0.81 11.33
N THR A 159 9.68 0.07 10.65
CA THR A 159 9.57 1.52 10.87
C THR A 159 9.41 2.25 9.54
N ALA A 160 8.47 3.17 9.48
CA ALA A 160 8.31 4.12 8.39
C ALA A 160 8.57 5.54 8.92
N VAL A 161 9.40 6.29 8.21
CA VAL A 161 9.65 7.71 8.47
C VAL A 161 9.01 8.50 7.34
N ILE A 162 8.08 9.37 7.68
CA ILE A 162 7.23 10.10 6.74
C ILE A 162 7.45 11.59 6.98
N ASN A 163 7.88 12.31 5.94
CA ASN A 163 7.92 13.77 5.99
C ASN A 163 6.62 14.37 5.41
N PHE A 164 6.42 15.69 5.58
CA PHE A 164 5.21 16.36 5.07
C PHE A 164 5.02 16.16 3.56
N THR A 165 6.08 16.26 2.78
CA THR A 165 6.02 16.07 1.32
C THR A 165 5.57 14.66 0.94
N LEU A 166 6.09 13.62 1.60
CA LEU A 166 5.68 12.24 1.37
C LEU A 166 4.23 11.99 1.82
N PHE A 167 3.81 12.64 2.91
CA PHE A 167 2.43 12.57 3.37
C PHE A 167 1.46 13.17 2.35
N GLU A 168 1.72 14.39 1.85
CA GLU A 168 0.91 15.03 0.80
C GLU A 168 0.80 14.16 -0.46
N GLN A 169 1.94 13.64 -0.94
CA GLN A 169 1.97 12.75 -2.10
C GLN A 169 1.16 11.47 -1.88
N ALA A 170 1.19 10.90 -0.67
CA ALA A 170 0.42 9.71 -0.35
C ALA A 170 -1.09 9.99 -0.36
N ILE A 171 -1.52 11.15 0.15
CA ILE A 171 -2.94 11.56 0.12
C ILE A 171 -3.41 11.81 -1.31
N ASP A 172 -2.60 12.48 -2.14
CA ASP A 172 -2.93 12.71 -3.55
C ASP A 172 -3.04 11.41 -4.34
N LEU A 173 -2.17 10.44 -4.07
CA LEU A 173 -2.18 9.13 -4.73
C LEU A 173 -3.47 8.35 -4.46
N VAL A 174 -4.05 8.48 -3.26
CA VAL A 174 -5.31 7.81 -2.91
C VAL A 174 -6.56 8.62 -3.30
N GLY A 175 -6.37 9.81 -3.89
CA GLY A 175 -7.46 10.68 -4.35
C GLY A 175 -8.09 11.53 -3.25
N GLY A 176 -7.35 11.80 -2.17
CA GLY A 176 -7.87 12.50 -0.98
C GLY A 176 -8.50 11.56 0.05
N VAL A 177 -8.92 12.14 1.18
CA VAL A 177 -9.58 11.40 2.27
C VAL A 177 -10.78 12.19 2.82
N ASP A 178 -11.85 11.50 3.17
CA ASP A 178 -13.01 12.08 3.85
C ASP A 178 -12.77 12.12 5.36
N VAL A 179 -12.82 13.31 5.96
CA VAL A 179 -12.64 13.51 7.40
C VAL A 179 -13.81 14.28 7.97
N ASN A 180 -14.38 13.77 9.07
CA ASN A 180 -15.45 14.46 9.78
C ASN A 180 -14.87 15.47 10.79
N VAL A 181 -14.93 16.76 10.46
CA VAL A 181 -14.39 17.84 11.29
C VAL A 181 -15.53 18.59 11.97
N ILE A 182 -15.88 18.19 13.19
CA ILE A 182 -16.96 18.83 13.98
C ILE A 182 -16.47 19.11 15.41
N PRO A 183 -16.45 20.37 15.86
CA PRO A 183 -16.66 21.61 15.10
C PRO A 183 -15.47 21.92 14.16
N GLY A 184 -15.72 22.75 13.14
CA GLY A 184 -14.63 23.29 12.32
C GLY A 184 -13.71 24.20 13.13
N PHE A 185 -12.41 24.13 12.89
CA PHE A 185 -11.41 25.06 13.41
C PHE A 185 -10.51 25.55 12.26
N THR A 186 -9.82 26.66 12.48
CA THR A 186 -8.82 27.19 11.55
C THR A 186 -7.47 27.18 12.27
N ASP A 187 -6.48 26.61 11.59
CA ASP A 187 -5.07 26.72 11.98
C ASP A 187 -4.43 27.74 11.03
N THR A 188 -3.71 28.72 11.58
CA THR A 188 -3.14 29.87 10.84
C THR A 188 -1.64 29.87 10.88
#